data_AF-A0A3A4R6E1-F1
#
_entry.id   AF-A0A3A4R6E1-F1
#
_cell.length_a   1.000
_cell.length_b   1.000
_cell.length_c   1.000
_cell.angle_alpha   90.00
_cell.angle_beta   90.00
_cell.angle_gamma   90.00
#
_symmetry.space_group_name_H-M   'P 1'
#
loop_
_entity.id
_entity.type
_entity.pdbx_description
1 polymer ?
#
loop_
_entity_poly.entity_id
_entity_poly.type
_entity_poly.pdbx_seq_one_letter_code
_entity_poly.pdbx_strand_id
1 'polypeptide(L)'
;MDSFGEYLRKERESRSVSLEEISAATRIRKVFLEAIEGDDTDKLPAEVFLMGFLKAYASYVGLDKDEVLLQYKRHLDSLKNVEEIARPPKKPLL
;
A
#
# COMPACT_ATOMS: atom_id res chain seq x y z
N MET A 1 10.14 9.24 -8.41
CA MET A 1 10.09 8.33 -7.26
C MET A 1 8.87 7.48 -7.50
N ASP A 2 9.03 6.16 -7.51
CA ASP A 2 7.91 5.24 -7.64
C ASP A 2 7.00 5.41 -6.41
N SER A 3 5.70 5.23 -6.60
CA SER A 3 4.78 5.15 -5.47
C SER A 3 4.99 3.86 -4.65
N PHE A 4 4.35 3.75 -3.49
CA PHE A 4 4.45 2.54 -2.68
C PHE A 4 3.86 1.32 -3.40
N GLY A 5 2.70 1.48 -4.04
CA GLY A 5 2.08 0.44 -4.87
C GLY A 5 2.94 0.03 -6.05
N GLU A 6 3.55 0.98 -6.76
CA GLU A 6 4.48 0.69 -7.87
C GLU A 6 5.72 -0.07 -7.40
N TYR A 7 6.28 0.28 -6.25
CA TYR A 7 7.40 -0.45 -5.64
C TYR A 7 7.04 -1.93 -5.42
N LEU A 8 5.90 -2.20 -4.78
CA LEU A 8 5.45 -3.58 -4.53
C LEU A 8 5.23 -4.35 -5.84
N ARG A 9 4.59 -3.71 -6.83
CA ARG A 9 4.40 -4.31 -8.16
C ARG A 9 5.73 -4.72 -8.80
N LYS A 10 6.72 -3.82 -8.80
CA LYS A 10 8.05 -4.10 -9.37
C LYS A 10 8.74 -5.26 -8.65
N GLU A 11 8.68 -5.31 -7.32
CA GLU A 11 9.27 -6.41 -6.55
C GLU A 11 8.57 -7.75 -6.84
N ARG A 12 7.25 -7.76 -7.02
CA ARG A 12 6.51 -8.97 -7.40
C ARG A 12 6.86 -9.43 -8.82
N GLU A 13 6.86 -8.51 -9.78
CA GLU A 13 7.12 -8.81 -11.18
C GLU A 13 8.56 -9.26 -11.42
N SER A 14 9.54 -8.67 -10.72
CA SER A 14 10.94 -9.10 -10.80
C SER A 14 11.16 -10.54 -10.33
N ARG A 15 10.24 -11.06 -9.51
CA ARG A 15 10.21 -12.44 -9.03
C ARG A 15 9.26 -13.35 -9.82
N SER A 16 8.65 -12.83 -10.89
CA SER A 16 7.70 -13.56 -11.75
C SER A 16 6.51 -14.16 -10.98
N VAL A 17 6.09 -13.48 -9.92
CA VAL A 17 4.92 -13.88 -9.12
C VAL A 17 3.66 -13.20 -9.65
N SER A 18 2.58 -13.96 -9.89
CA SER A 18 1.28 -13.41 -10.26
C SER A 18 0.45 -12.98 -9.04
N LEU A 19 -0.52 -12.09 -9.26
CA LEU A 19 -1.47 -11.71 -8.21
C LEU A 19 -2.39 -12.88 -7.83
N GLU A 20 -2.69 -13.77 -8.78
CA GLU A 20 -3.43 -15.01 -8.59
C GLU A 20 -2.74 -15.93 -7.59
N GLU A 21 -1.41 -16.10 -7.71
CA GLU A 21 -0.59 -16.90 -6.81
C GLU A 21 -0.62 -16.35 -5.37
N ILE A 22 -0.41 -15.04 -5.22
CA ILE A 22 -0.50 -14.37 -3.90
C ILE A 22 -1.91 -14.55 -3.32
N SER A 23 -2.95 -14.33 -4.12
CA SER A 23 -4.34 -14.46 -3.70
C SER A 23 -4.65 -15.87 -3.23
N ALA A 24 -4.19 -16.90 -3.95
CA ALA A 24 -4.42 -18.29 -3.60
C ALA A 24 -3.73 -18.68 -2.28
N ALA A 25 -2.48 -18.24 -2.09
CA ALA A 25 -1.68 -18.59 -0.93
C ALA A 25 -2.07 -17.83 0.35
N THR A 26 -2.41 -16.55 0.22
CA THR A 26 -2.68 -15.66 1.36
C THR A 26 -4.17 -15.54 1.70
N ARG A 27 -5.06 -16.03 0.82
CA ARG A 27 -6.51 -15.83 0.90
C ARG A 27 -6.97 -14.37 0.83
N ILE A 28 -6.07 -13.46 0.47
CA ILE A 28 -6.41 -12.07 0.19
C ILE A 28 -7.07 -12.03 -1.18
N ARG A 29 -8.24 -11.41 -1.30
CA ARG A 29 -8.90 -11.28 -2.61
C ARG A 29 -8.03 -10.45 -3.55
N LYS A 30 -7.90 -10.90 -4.80
CA LYS A 30 -7.14 -10.21 -5.85
C LYS A 30 -7.42 -8.71 -5.95
N VAL A 31 -8.69 -8.28 -5.82
CA VAL A 31 -9.09 -6.86 -5.85
C VAL A 31 -8.34 -5.99 -4.83
N PHE A 32 -7.99 -6.53 -3.66
CA PHE A 32 -7.22 -5.80 -2.66
C PHE A 32 -5.73 -5.74 -3.02
N LEU A 33 -5.19 -6.79 -3.65
CA LEU A 33 -3.81 -6.80 -4.12
C LEU A 33 -3.63 -5.80 -5.27
N GLU A 34 -4.59 -5.75 -6.20
CA GLU A 34 -4.65 -4.77 -7.27
C GLU A 34 -4.76 -3.34 -6.71
N ALA A 35 -5.60 -3.13 -5.70
CA ALA A 35 -5.74 -1.84 -5.03
C ALA A 35 -4.46 -1.41 -4.30
N ILE A 36 -3.76 -2.35 -3.65
CA ILE A 36 -2.45 -2.09 -3.00
C ILE A 36 -1.42 -1.64 -4.04
N GLU A 37 -1.27 -2.39 -5.14
CA GLU A 37 -0.30 -2.06 -6.19
C GLU A 37 -0.68 -0.83 -7.01
N GLY A 38 -1.96 -0.43 -6.98
CA GLY A 38 -2.48 0.75 -7.67
C GLY A 38 -2.61 1.99 -6.79
N ASP A 39 -2.24 1.92 -5.50
CA ASP A 39 -2.49 2.94 -4.48
C ASP A 39 -3.96 3.42 -4.45
N ASP A 40 -4.91 2.52 -4.74
CA ASP A 40 -6.35 2.81 -4.81
C ASP A 40 -6.95 2.75 -3.41
N THR A 41 -6.81 3.84 -2.66
CA THR A 41 -7.22 3.94 -1.26
C THR A 41 -8.72 3.69 -1.04
N ASP A 42 -9.55 3.96 -2.03
CA ASP A 42 -11.01 3.83 -1.93
C ASP A 42 -11.47 2.37 -1.88
N LYS A 43 -10.66 1.45 -2.44
CA LYS A 43 -10.94 0.01 -2.45
C LYS A 43 -10.23 -0.75 -1.34
N LEU A 44 -9.34 -0.11 -0.59
CA LEU A 44 -8.63 -0.77 0.50
C LEU A 44 -9.56 -1.01 1.69
N PRO A 45 -9.37 -2.13 2.42
CA PRO A 45 -10.10 -2.35 3.67
C PRO A 45 -9.62 -1.37 4.74
N ALA A 46 -10.27 -1.39 5.91
CA ALA A 46 -9.80 -0.65 7.07
C ALA A 46 -8.32 -0.97 7.37
N GLU A 47 -7.57 0.05 7.79
CA GLU A 47 -6.11 0.03 7.93
C GLU A 47 -5.58 -1.16 8.73
N VAL A 48 -6.30 -1.56 9.79
CA VAL A 48 -5.95 -2.72 10.62
C VAL A 48 -5.85 -4.03 9.83
N PHE A 49 -6.71 -4.23 8.82
CA PHE A 49 -6.67 -5.40 7.94
C PHE A 49 -5.59 -5.25 6.87
N LEU A 50 -5.44 -4.05 6.33
CA LEU A 50 -4.43 -3.73 5.33
C LEU A 50 -3.02 -4.05 5.84
N MET A 51 -2.72 -3.75 7.11
CA MET A 51 -1.42 -4.08 7.71
C MET A 51 -1.13 -5.59 7.68
N GLY A 52 -2.15 -6.41 7.92
CA GLY A 52 -2.06 -7.87 7.80
C GLY A 52 -1.82 -8.29 6.35
N PHE A 53 -2.48 -7.64 5.40
CA PHE A 53 -2.34 -7.94 3.97
C PHE A 53 -0.94 -7.61 3.47
N LEU A 54 -0.38 -6.45 3.84
CA LEU A 54 0.99 -6.06 3.47
C LEU A 54 2.03 -7.03 4.02
N LYS A 55 1.87 -7.49 5.28
CA LYS A 55 2.75 -8.51 5.87
C LYS A 55 2.68 -9.84 5.12
N ALA A 56 1.48 -10.28 4.75
CA ALA A 56 1.28 -11.54 4.03
C ALA A 56 1.83 -11.46 2.59
N TYR A 57 1.58 -10.33 1.91
CA TYR A 57 2.15 -10.03 0.59
C TYR A 57 3.68 -10.06 0.63
N ALA A 58 4.28 -9.29 1.54
CA ALA A 58 5.73 -9.23 1.70
C ALA A 58 6.31 -10.62 1.99
N SER A 59 5.68 -11.38 2.89
CA SER A 59 6.10 -12.74 3.21
C SER A 59 6.06 -13.67 1.99
N TYR A 60 5.05 -13.54 1.14
CA TYR A 60 4.88 -14.41 -0.02
C TYR A 60 5.88 -14.08 -1.13
N VAL A 61 6.09 -12.79 -1.40
CA VAL A 61 7.03 -12.29 -2.41
C VAL A 61 8.49 -12.41 -1.92
N GLY A 62 8.73 -12.63 -0.63
CA GLY A 62 10.09 -12.75 -0.07
C GLY A 62 10.74 -11.39 0.21
N LEU A 63 9.91 -10.39 0.57
CA LEU A 63 10.35 -9.09 1.06
C LEU A 63 10.42 -9.07 2.58
N ASP A 64 11.22 -8.16 3.12
CA ASP A 64 11.22 -7.87 4.55
C ASP A 64 9.89 -7.18 4.94
N LYS A 65 9.20 -7.77 5.91
CA LYS A 65 7.87 -7.31 6.32
C LYS A 65 7.93 -5.97 7.03
N ASP A 66 8.95 -5.76 7.86
CA ASP A 66 9.07 -4.55 8.66
C ASP A 66 9.47 -3.37 7.77
N GLU A 67 10.32 -3.61 6.78
CA GLU A 67 10.65 -2.62 5.75
C GLU A 67 9.43 -2.22 4.93
N VAL A 68 8.63 -3.17 4.44
CA VAL A 68 7.41 -2.87 3.68
C VAL A 68 6.43 -2.02 4.51
N LEU A 69 6.24 -2.34 5.79
CA LEU A 69 5.36 -1.55 6.66
C LEU A 69 5.93 -0.16 6.97
N LEU A 70 7.25 -0.04 7.13
CA LEU A 70 7.91 1.25 7.33
C LEU A 70 7.74 2.14 6.09
N GLN A 71 7.92 1.59 4.90
CA GLN A 71 7.69 2.32 3.65
C GLN A 71 6.22 2.73 3.51
N TYR A 72 5.27 1.86 3.84
CA TYR A 72 3.85 2.21 3.82
C TYR A 72 3.52 3.36 4.79
N LYS A 73 4.06 3.36 6.01
CA LYS A 73 3.88 4.46 6.97
C LYS A 73 4.43 5.79 6.42
N ARG A 74 5.63 5.77 5.84
CA ARG A 74 6.22 6.95 5.18
C ARG A 74 5.35 7.46 4.02
N HIS A 75 4.77 6.54 3.25
CA HIS A 75 3.84 6.89 2.19
C HIS A 75 2.58 7.59 2.74
N LEU A 76 1.97 7.07 3.81
CA LEU A 76 0.84 7.72 4.47
C LEU A 76 1.17 9.12 5.00
N ASP A 77 2.34 9.29 5.63
CA ASP A 77 2.77 10.59 6.15
C ASP A 77 2.98 11.59 5.00
N SER A 78 3.52 11.14 3.87
CA SER A 78 3.64 11.96 2.66
C SER A 78 2.29 12.41 2.12
N LEU A 79 1.27 11.52 2.09
CA LEU A 79 -0.07 11.88 1.62
C LEU A 79 -0.74 12.93 2.51
N LYS A 80 -0.61 12.77 3.84
CA LYS A 80 -1.13 13.76 4.80
C LYS A 80 -0.49 15.13 4.63
N ASN A 81 0.82 15.18 4.42
CA ASN A 81 1.54 16.42 4.19
C ASN A 81 1.07 17.14 2.91
N VAL A 82 0.84 16.40 1.82
CA VAL A 82 0.31 16.97 0.57
C VAL A 82 -1.11 17.52 0.78
N GLU A 83 -1.96 16.78 1.50
CA GLU A 83 -3.33 17.23 1.79
C GLU A 83 -3.33 18.48 2.68
N GLU A 84 -2.42 18.59 3.65
CA GLU A 84 -2.28 19.77 4.51
C GLU A 84 -1.82 21.01 3.72
N ILE A 85 -0.89 20.84 2.77
CA ILE A 85 -0.45 21.92 1.87
C ILE A 85 -1.57 22.34 0.91
N ALA A 86 -2.36 21.39 0.42
CA ALA A 86 -3.45 21.65 -0.52
C ALA A 86 -4.71 22.24 0.15
N ARG A 87 -4.84 22.13 1.48
CA ARG A 87 -5.95 22.71 2.23
C ARG A 87 -5.84 24.25 2.22
N PRO A 88 -6.88 24.98 1.80
CA PRO A 88 -6.86 26.43 1.87
C PRO A 88 -6.69 26.87 3.33
N PRO A 89 -5.95 27.97 3.60
CA PRO A 89 -5.73 28.44 4.96
C PRO A 89 -7.09 28.68 5.61
N LYS A 90 -7.26 28.11 6.82
CA LYS A 90 -8.45 28.40 7.63
C LYS A 90 -8.50 29.93 7.81
N LYS A 91 -9.54 30.57 7.27
CA LYS A 91 -9.80 31.98 7.55
C LYS A 91 -9.86 32.14 9.08
N PRO A 92 -9.17 33.13 9.66
CA PRO A 92 -9.33 33.39 11.08
C PRO A 92 -10.81 33.69 11.31
N LEU A 93 -11.42 33.03 12.30
CA LEU A 93 -12.76 33.41 12.76
C LEU A 93 -12.63 34.84 13.33
N LEU A 94 -13.23 35.80 12.62
CA LEU A 94 -13.51 37.13 13.13
C LEU A 94 -14.75 37.07 14.03
#